data_AF-A0A9D1GAL4-F1
#
_entry.id   AF-A0A9D1GAL4-F1
#
_cell.length_a   1.000
_cell.length_b   1.000
_cell.length_c   1.000
_cell.angle_alpha   90.00
_cell.angle_beta   90.00
_cell.angle_gamma   90.00
#
_symmetry.space_group_name_H-M   'P 1'
#
loop_
_entity.id
_entity.type
_entity.pdbx_description
1 polymer ?
#
loop_
_entity_poly.entity_id
_entity_poly.type
_entity_poly.pdbx_seq_one_letter_code
_entity_poly.pdbx_strand_id
1 'polypeptide(L)'
;SRYGKLGNENFTGTNKEVYQNKSDQYITGCSYGSPPNGNTDYGCQYTYDNNIRTEDGMTGKGVGASTTGTIYGVYDMSGGAWEYVMGNYNDISASSGFSEPLTLESKYYDKYTSNNVALACNGSECLSHGLSETAGWYNDYRNMVSEEYPWLLRGGHRRANGNDAGVFCFRTNAWGLGDADGNGSFRLVMSVTSP
;
A
#
# COMPACT_ATOMS: atom_id res chain seq x y z
N SER A 1 12.15 13.18 0.26
CA SER A 1 11.87 12.33 -0.91
C SER A 1 10.96 13.04 -1.92
N ARG A 2 10.77 12.45 -3.12
CA ARG A 2 9.83 12.99 -4.13
C ARG A 2 8.39 12.51 -3.95
N TYR A 3 8.11 11.52 -3.11
CA TYR A 3 6.78 10.88 -3.07
C TYR A 3 6.36 10.48 -1.65
N GLY A 4 5.07 10.64 -1.36
CA GLY A 4 4.47 10.41 -0.05
C GLY A 4 3.92 11.69 0.57
N LYS A 5 4.51 12.86 0.31
CA LYS A 5 4.04 14.21 0.73
C LYS A 5 4.59 15.29 -0.22
N LEU A 6 4.36 15.12 -1.52
CA LEU A 6 4.94 16.00 -2.54
C LEU A 6 4.47 17.45 -2.33
N GLY A 7 5.40 18.41 -2.40
CA GLY A 7 5.10 19.84 -2.24
C GLY A 7 4.88 20.32 -0.80
N ASN A 8 4.82 19.43 0.20
CA ASN A 8 4.66 19.85 1.60
C ASN A 8 6.02 20.14 2.23
N GLU A 9 6.25 21.38 2.63
CA GLU A 9 7.52 21.88 3.18
C GLU A 9 7.73 21.50 4.65
N ASN A 10 6.66 21.14 5.39
CA ASN A 10 6.75 20.72 6.79
C ASN A 10 7.40 19.34 6.95
N PHE A 11 7.57 18.60 5.86
CA PHE A 11 8.20 17.28 5.85
C PHE A 11 9.44 17.29 4.96
N THR A 12 10.57 16.84 5.49
CA THR A 12 11.86 16.82 4.77
C THR A 12 12.54 15.47 4.90
N GLY A 13 13.54 15.19 4.05
CA GLY A 13 14.31 13.95 4.12
C GLY A 13 13.44 12.69 4.05
N THR A 14 13.64 11.80 5.03
CA THR A 14 12.88 10.56 5.27
C THR A 14 11.46 10.82 5.76
N ASN A 15 11.20 11.93 6.46
CA ASN A 15 9.86 12.26 6.97
C ASN A 15 8.82 12.52 5.86
N LYS A 16 9.26 12.66 4.60
CA LYS A 16 8.34 12.71 3.44
C LYS A 16 7.73 11.35 3.10
N GLU A 17 8.28 10.24 3.58
CA GLU A 17 7.67 8.92 3.47
C GLU A 17 6.36 8.87 4.28
N VAL A 18 5.35 8.14 3.79
CA VAL A 18 4.06 8.02 4.49
C VAL A 18 4.24 7.16 5.73
N TYR A 19 3.84 7.69 6.89
CA TYR A 19 4.03 7.03 8.17
C TYR A 19 3.10 5.84 8.29
N GLN A 20 3.59 4.80 8.97
CA GLN A 20 2.85 3.56 9.13
C GLN A 20 1.63 3.74 10.05
N ASN A 21 0.48 3.20 9.64
CA ASN A 21 -0.64 2.93 10.51
C ASN A 21 -0.40 1.61 11.27
N LYS A 22 -0.15 1.71 12.59
CA LYS A 22 0.05 0.54 13.47
C LYS A 22 -1.18 0.22 14.33
N SER A 23 -2.36 0.74 13.99
CA SER A 23 -3.59 0.57 14.78
C SER A 23 -4.01 -0.89 14.90
N ASP A 24 -4.06 -1.42 16.12
CA ASP A 24 -4.60 -2.76 16.42
C ASP A 24 -6.06 -2.95 16.04
N GLN A 25 -6.77 -1.85 15.79
CA GLN A 25 -8.19 -1.82 15.47
C GLN A 25 -8.44 -1.38 14.01
N TYR A 26 -7.38 -1.33 13.18
CA TYR A 26 -7.46 -0.92 11.76
C TYR A 26 -8.12 0.45 11.57
N ILE A 27 -7.98 1.33 12.56
CA ILE A 27 -8.57 2.67 12.52
C ILE A 27 -7.84 3.49 11.45
N THR A 28 -8.58 3.92 10.43
CA THR A 28 -8.08 4.81 9.40
C THR A 28 -7.63 6.14 9.98
N GLY A 29 -6.52 6.67 9.47
CA GLY A 29 -6.00 7.96 9.91
C GLY A 29 -5.09 7.88 11.14
N CYS A 30 -4.85 6.68 11.67
CA CYS A 30 -3.86 6.48 12.71
C CYS A 30 -2.44 6.52 12.15
N SER A 31 -1.55 7.14 12.91
CA SER A 31 -0.13 7.17 12.62
C SER A 31 0.67 6.73 13.84
N TYR A 32 1.75 5.99 13.58
CA TYR A 32 2.80 5.76 14.56
C TYR A 32 3.68 7.01 14.82
N GLY A 33 3.55 8.05 13.99
CA GLY A 33 4.27 9.31 14.15
C GLY A 33 5.71 9.31 13.65
N SER A 34 6.09 8.31 12.86
CA SER A 34 7.35 8.23 12.13
C SER A 34 7.20 7.35 10.88
N PRO A 35 8.12 7.43 9.90
CA PRO A 35 8.19 6.48 8.80
C PRO A 35 8.25 5.02 9.29
N PRO A 36 7.83 4.04 8.45
CA PRO A 36 7.91 2.61 8.75
C PRO A 36 9.25 2.20 9.34
N ASN A 37 9.21 1.45 10.43
CA ASN A 37 10.38 0.98 11.15
C ASN A 37 10.04 -0.32 11.91
N GLY A 38 11.05 -0.91 12.57
CA GLY A 38 10.91 -2.18 13.28
C GLY A 38 10.22 -2.12 14.65
N ASN A 39 9.59 -1.00 15.04
CA ASN A 39 8.93 -0.91 16.34
C ASN A 39 7.62 -1.72 16.37
N THR A 40 7.36 -2.34 17.52
CA THR A 40 6.19 -3.17 17.84
C THR A 40 5.18 -2.46 18.75
N ASP A 41 5.24 -1.15 18.88
CA ASP A 41 4.22 -0.34 19.56
C ASP A 41 2.98 -0.21 18.66
N TYR A 42 2.00 -1.05 18.95
CA TYR A 42 0.74 -1.13 18.20
C TYR A 42 -0.32 -0.27 18.87
N GLY A 43 -1.14 0.39 18.06
CA GLY A 43 -2.13 1.34 18.53
C GLY A 43 -2.33 2.51 17.57
N CYS A 44 -3.20 3.42 17.99
CA CYS A 44 -3.41 4.69 17.31
C CYS A 44 -2.71 5.80 18.10
N GLN A 45 -1.38 5.88 17.99
CA GLN A 45 -0.59 6.83 18.79
C GLN A 45 -0.93 8.28 18.44
N TYR A 46 -1.22 8.54 17.15
CA TYR A 46 -1.62 9.84 16.66
C TYR A 46 -2.79 9.71 15.69
N THR A 47 -3.92 10.36 15.97
CA THR A 47 -5.07 10.46 15.06
C THR A 47 -4.80 11.45 13.94
N TYR A 48 -5.55 11.35 12.84
CA TYR A 48 -5.34 12.13 11.62
C TYR A 48 -5.35 13.64 11.83
N ASP A 49 -6.09 14.12 12.83
CA ASP A 49 -6.29 15.52 13.21
C ASP A 49 -5.33 15.99 14.31
N ASN A 50 -4.39 15.13 14.75
CA ASN A 50 -3.39 15.48 15.75
C ASN A 50 -2.35 16.44 15.16
N ASN A 51 -2.70 17.72 15.20
CA ASN A 51 -1.92 18.87 14.75
C ASN A 51 -1.23 19.55 15.94
N ILE A 52 0.00 19.13 16.24
CA ILE A 52 0.82 19.89 17.18
C ILE A 52 1.35 21.12 16.42
N ARG A 53 0.84 22.31 16.75
CA ARG A 53 1.50 23.58 16.41
C ARG A 53 2.70 23.70 17.34
N THR A 54 3.90 23.66 16.80
CA THR A 54 5.10 24.13 17.48
C THR A 54 5.41 25.56 17.04
N GLU A 55 6.30 26.23 17.77
CA GLU A 55 6.80 27.57 17.45
C GLU A 55 7.47 27.62 16.06
N ASP A 56 7.94 26.46 15.58
CA ASP A 56 8.60 26.25 14.29
C ASP A 56 7.64 25.82 13.13
N GLY A 57 6.34 25.68 13.38
CA GLY A 57 5.34 25.31 12.36
C GLY A 57 4.38 24.16 12.72
N MET A 58 3.60 23.67 11.75
CA MET A 58 2.74 22.49 11.94
C MET A 58 3.57 21.21 11.87
N THR A 59 3.67 20.48 12.98
CA THR A 59 4.37 19.18 13.07
C THR A 59 3.45 18.09 13.61
N GLY A 60 2.27 17.96 13.00
CA GLY A 60 1.31 16.91 13.36
C GLY A 60 1.86 15.53 13.00
N LYS A 61 2.12 14.69 14.02
CA LYS A 61 2.55 13.30 13.81
C LYS A 61 1.45 12.44 13.15
N GLY A 62 0.18 12.80 13.35
CA GLY A 62 -0.98 12.16 12.71
C GLY A 62 -1.02 12.33 11.20
N VAL A 63 -0.89 13.59 10.73
CA VAL A 63 -0.82 13.90 9.29
C VAL A 63 0.43 13.33 8.61
N GLY A 64 1.37 12.79 9.37
CA GLY A 64 2.48 11.99 8.86
C GLY A 64 2.04 10.74 8.08
N ALA A 65 0.90 10.13 8.42
CA ALA A 65 0.32 8.98 7.71
C ALA A 65 -0.50 9.37 6.46
N SER A 66 -0.63 10.67 6.17
CA SER A 66 -1.32 11.19 4.99
C SER A 66 -0.37 11.31 3.80
N THR A 67 -0.86 10.99 2.59
CA THR A 67 -0.13 11.18 1.33
C THR A 67 0.16 12.64 0.96
N THR A 68 -0.41 13.61 1.70
CA THR A 68 -0.17 15.04 1.48
C THR A 68 0.51 15.71 2.66
N GLY A 69 0.65 15.02 3.81
CA GLY A 69 1.08 15.67 5.05
C GLY A 69 0.04 16.63 5.63
N THR A 70 -1.24 16.49 5.25
CA THR A 70 -2.37 17.28 5.78
C THR A 70 -3.55 16.35 6.08
N ILE A 71 -4.59 16.87 6.75
CA ILE A 71 -5.81 16.12 7.04
C ILE A 71 -6.61 15.71 5.78
N TYR A 72 -6.26 16.22 4.60
CA TYR A 72 -6.99 16.01 3.35
C TYR A 72 -6.37 14.97 2.42
N GLY A 73 -5.23 14.39 2.79
CA GLY A 73 -4.62 13.35 1.97
C GLY A 73 -5.27 11.99 2.16
N VAL A 74 -4.74 11.03 1.41
CA VAL A 74 -5.16 9.63 1.50
C VAL A 74 -4.38 8.97 2.65
N TYR A 75 -5.09 8.21 3.47
CA TYR A 75 -4.51 7.45 4.60
C TYR A 75 -4.47 5.95 4.28
N ASP A 76 -3.87 5.19 5.19
CA ASP A 76 -3.74 3.72 5.11
C ASP A 76 -3.03 3.23 3.84
N MET A 77 -2.11 4.05 3.31
CA MET A 77 -1.22 3.66 2.22
C MET A 77 0.05 2.96 2.73
N SER A 78 0.23 2.89 4.04
CA SER A 78 1.37 2.25 4.72
C SER A 78 0.90 1.68 6.05
N GLY A 79 0.85 0.36 6.19
CA GLY A 79 0.29 -0.28 7.38
C GLY A 79 -1.25 -0.32 7.38
N GLY A 80 -1.83 -0.72 8.51
CA GLY A 80 -3.27 -0.99 8.63
C GLY A 80 -3.61 -2.43 8.20
N ALA A 81 -4.52 -2.55 7.24
CA ALA A 81 -4.87 -3.82 6.60
C ALA A 81 -4.12 -3.97 5.27
N TRP A 82 -3.83 -5.20 4.85
CA TRP A 82 -3.36 -5.46 3.49
C TRP A 82 -4.46 -5.09 2.50
N GLU A 83 -4.10 -4.43 1.41
CA GLU A 83 -5.06 -4.08 0.37
C GLU A 83 -4.97 -5.06 -0.78
N TYR A 84 -6.04 -5.82 -1.01
CA TYR A 84 -6.22 -6.57 -2.24
C TYR A 84 -6.39 -5.59 -3.39
N VAL A 85 -5.60 -5.79 -4.44
CA VAL A 85 -5.80 -5.14 -5.73
C VAL A 85 -6.21 -6.18 -6.76
N MET A 86 -6.93 -5.74 -7.79
CA MET A 86 -7.32 -6.60 -8.90
C MET A 86 -6.12 -6.85 -9.81
N GLY A 87 -5.09 -7.53 -9.29
CA GLY A 87 -3.89 -7.93 -9.99
C GLY A 87 -3.68 -9.42 -9.80
N ASN A 88 -3.59 -10.19 -10.89
CA ASN A 88 -3.66 -11.65 -10.85
C ASN A 88 -2.51 -12.33 -11.62
N TYR A 89 -1.99 -13.44 -11.11
CA TYR A 89 -1.05 -14.29 -11.85
C TYR A 89 -1.77 -15.29 -12.73
N ASN A 90 -1.59 -15.16 -14.06
CA ASN A 90 -2.03 -16.13 -15.07
C ASN A 90 -3.46 -16.67 -14.94
N ASP A 91 -4.41 -15.81 -14.57
CA ASP A 91 -5.85 -16.09 -14.53
C ASP A 91 -6.22 -17.17 -13.49
N ILE A 92 -5.41 -17.32 -12.44
CA ILE A 92 -5.60 -18.29 -11.37
C ILE A 92 -6.54 -17.71 -10.33
N SER A 93 -7.71 -18.32 -10.14
CA SER A 93 -8.71 -17.82 -9.19
C SER A 93 -8.33 -18.13 -7.74
N ALA A 94 -7.68 -19.26 -7.49
CA ALA A 94 -7.36 -19.75 -6.14
C ALA A 94 -8.59 -19.69 -5.20
N SER A 95 -8.45 -19.10 -4.01
CA SER A 95 -9.50 -19.04 -2.99
C SER A 95 -10.38 -17.80 -3.09
N SER A 96 -10.29 -17.03 -4.17
CA SER A 96 -11.07 -15.79 -4.40
C SER A 96 -12.59 -15.99 -4.52
N GLY A 97 -13.04 -17.22 -4.75
CA GLY A 97 -14.43 -17.53 -5.04
C GLY A 97 -14.86 -17.25 -6.49
N PHE A 98 -13.95 -16.78 -7.35
CA PHE A 98 -14.17 -16.77 -8.80
C PHE A 98 -14.13 -18.20 -9.39
N SER A 99 -14.72 -18.39 -10.58
CA SER A 99 -14.63 -19.65 -11.30
C SER A 99 -13.18 -19.97 -11.71
N GLU A 100 -12.84 -21.25 -11.85
CA GLU A 100 -11.53 -21.68 -12.36
C GLU A 100 -11.71 -22.33 -13.75
N PRO A 101 -11.06 -21.81 -14.81
CA PRO A 101 -10.17 -20.64 -14.83
C PRO A 101 -10.93 -19.32 -14.62
N LEU A 102 -10.22 -18.25 -14.26
CA LEU A 102 -10.81 -16.92 -14.04
C LEU A 102 -11.54 -16.45 -15.31
N THR A 103 -12.86 -16.23 -15.19
CA THR A 103 -13.74 -15.82 -16.30
C THR A 103 -13.99 -14.31 -16.37
N LEU A 104 -13.33 -13.54 -15.51
CA LEU A 104 -13.45 -12.10 -15.44
C LEU A 104 -12.87 -11.45 -16.71
N GLU A 105 -13.56 -10.46 -17.28
CA GLU A 105 -13.02 -9.70 -18.40
C GLU A 105 -11.74 -8.96 -18.00
N SER A 106 -10.75 -8.90 -18.90
CA SER A 106 -9.43 -8.28 -18.65
C SER A 106 -9.47 -6.78 -18.35
N LYS A 107 -10.62 -6.11 -18.49
CA LYS A 107 -10.79 -4.70 -18.11
C LYS A 107 -10.99 -4.50 -16.60
N TYR A 108 -11.21 -5.58 -15.85
CA TYR A 108 -11.49 -5.53 -14.41
C TYR A 108 -10.29 -5.93 -13.54
N TYR A 109 -9.20 -6.40 -14.14
CA TYR A 109 -7.98 -6.77 -13.42
C TYR A 109 -6.75 -6.68 -14.31
N ASP A 110 -5.60 -6.47 -13.69
CA ASP A 110 -4.30 -6.53 -14.34
C ASP A 110 -3.77 -7.96 -14.31
N LYS A 111 -3.51 -8.54 -15.48
CA LYS A 111 -2.89 -9.86 -15.61
C LYS A 111 -1.38 -9.76 -15.60
N TYR A 112 -0.75 -10.53 -14.73
CA TYR A 112 0.70 -10.71 -14.65
C TYR A 112 1.08 -12.14 -15.05
N THR A 113 2.11 -12.28 -15.89
CA THR A 113 2.55 -13.56 -16.47
C THR A 113 3.87 -14.06 -15.90
N SER A 114 4.48 -13.30 -14.98
CA SER A 114 5.79 -13.59 -14.40
C SER A 114 5.89 -12.99 -13.00
N ASN A 115 6.58 -13.71 -12.10
CA ASN A 115 6.92 -13.24 -10.76
C ASN A 115 8.16 -12.31 -10.73
N ASN A 116 8.81 -12.11 -11.87
CA ASN A 116 9.82 -11.08 -12.05
C ASN A 116 9.13 -9.78 -12.50
N VAL A 117 9.25 -8.73 -11.69
CA VAL A 117 8.68 -7.38 -11.96
C VAL A 117 9.12 -6.79 -13.30
N ALA A 118 10.29 -7.19 -13.81
CA ALA A 118 10.81 -6.73 -15.11
C ALA A 118 10.13 -7.40 -16.31
N LEU A 119 9.42 -8.50 -16.09
CA LEU A 119 8.84 -9.37 -17.13
C LEU A 119 7.34 -9.65 -16.90
N ALA A 120 6.74 -9.04 -15.87
CA ALA A 120 5.41 -9.37 -15.37
C ALA A 120 4.30 -9.12 -16.40
N CYS A 121 4.48 -8.21 -17.35
CA CYS A 121 3.51 -7.90 -18.39
C CYS A 121 3.89 -8.60 -19.69
N ASN A 122 3.67 -9.91 -19.77
CA ASN A 122 3.91 -10.72 -20.97
C ASN A 122 5.34 -10.63 -21.52
N GLY A 123 6.34 -10.71 -20.63
CA GLY A 123 7.76 -10.61 -20.99
C GLY A 123 8.32 -9.20 -21.00
N SER A 124 7.54 -8.20 -20.59
CA SER A 124 8.00 -6.81 -20.39
C SER A 124 7.59 -6.25 -19.03
N GLU A 125 8.07 -5.05 -18.72
CA GLU A 125 7.69 -4.28 -17.54
C GLU A 125 6.23 -3.85 -17.59
N CYS A 126 5.59 -3.76 -16.41
CA CYS A 126 4.23 -3.26 -16.25
C CYS A 126 4.25 -1.75 -15.98
N LEU A 127 4.50 -0.98 -17.03
CA LEU A 127 4.54 0.47 -16.91
C LEU A 127 3.19 1.04 -16.48
N SER A 128 3.20 2.06 -15.63
CA SER A 128 2.05 2.75 -15.02
C SER A 128 1.29 1.97 -13.95
N HIS A 129 1.69 0.75 -13.62
CA HIS A 129 1.05 -0.02 -12.53
C HIS A 129 1.63 0.35 -11.15
N GLY A 130 2.73 1.14 -11.13
CA GLY A 130 3.47 1.45 -9.91
C GLY A 130 4.12 0.20 -9.31
N LEU A 131 4.57 -0.70 -10.18
CA LEU A 131 5.27 -1.95 -9.86
C LEU A 131 6.72 -1.87 -10.30
N SER A 132 6.99 -1.77 -11.61
CA SER A 132 8.34 -1.78 -12.17
C SER A 132 9.09 -0.47 -11.88
N GLU A 133 8.45 0.69 -12.03
CA GLU A 133 9.13 1.99 -11.92
C GLU A 133 9.47 2.40 -10.48
N THR A 134 8.68 1.91 -9.53
CA THR A 134 8.78 2.25 -8.11
C THR A 134 9.20 1.07 -7.24
N ALA A 135 9.57 -0.05 -7.87
CA ALA A 135 9.91 -1.29 -7.16
C ALA A 135 11.04 -1.04 -6.15
N GLY A 136 10.78 -1.31 -4.87
CA GLY A 136 11.79 -1.22 -3.82
C GLY A 136 12.20 0.21 -3.44
N TRP A 137 11.43 1.22 -3.84
CA TRP A 137 11.58 2.55 -3.26
C TRP A 137 11.36 2.50 -1.74
N TYR A 138 12.13 3.29 -0.98
CA TYR A 138 12.27 3.18 0.48
C TYR A 138 12.72 1.81 0.99
N ASN A 139 13.27 0.97 0.10
CA ASN A 139 13.61 -0.41 0.39
C ASN A 139 12.38 -1.30 0.67
N ASP A 140 11.17 -0.84 0.29
CA ASP A 140 9.91 -1.59 0.44
C ASP A 140 9.97 -2.98 -0.23
N TYR A 141 9.21 -3.92 0.32
CA TYR A 141 9.03 -5.23 -0.31
C TYR A 141 8.37 -5.11 -1.69
N ARG A 142 8.80 -5.96 -2.63
CA ARG A 142 8.41 -5.94 -4.05
C ARG A 142 8.24 -7.35 -4.61
N ASN A 143 7.49 -8.18 -3.91
CA ASN A 143 7.27 -9.57 -4.34
C ASN A 143 6.04 -9.63 -5.26
N MET A 144 6.26 -10.03 -6.51
CA MET A 144 5.16 -10.19 -7.46
C MET A 144 4.31 -11.42 -7.13
N VAL A 145 3.10 -11.41 -7.67
CA VAL A 145 2.22 -12.58 -7.71
C VAL A 145 2.88 -13.79 -8.37
N SER A 146 2.44 -14.98 -7.96
CA SER A 146 2.94 -16.26 -8.44
C SER A 146 1.80 -17.27 -8.53
N GLU A 147 2.10 -18.48 -9.01
CA GLU A 147 1.14 -19.60 -9.03
C GLU A 147 0.62 -19.98 -7.64
N GLU A 148 1.45 -19.82 -6.60
CA GLU A 148 1.09 -20.14 -5.22
C GLU A 148 0.22 -19.05 -4.59
N TYR A 149 0.48 -17.78 -4.93
CA TYR A 149 -0.19 -16.61 -4.38
C TYR A 149 -0.56 -15.65 -5.51
N PRO A 150 -1.68 -15.92 -6.21
CA PRO A 150 -1.99 -15.27 -7.47
C PRO A 150 -2.55 -13.86 -7.32
N TRP A 151 -3.08 -13.45 -6.16
CA TRP A 151 -3.66 -12.13 -5.95
C TRP A 151 -2.68 -11.16 -5.31
N LEU A 152 -2.53 -9.98 -5.90
CA LEU A 152 -1.57 -8.97 -5.48
C LEU A 152 -2.09 -8.20 -4.24
N LEU A 153 -1.20 -8.00 -3.25
CA LEU A 153 -1.45 -7.18 -2.07
C LEU A 153 -0.54 -5.95 -2.05
N ARG A 154 -1.02 -4.84 -1.50
CA ARG A 154 -0.25 -3.60 -1.30
C ARG A 154 -0.36 -3.05 0.13
N GLY A 155 0.51 -2.08 0.44
CA GLY A 155 0.41 -1.20 1.61
C GLY A 155 1.04 -1.72 2.91
N GLY A 156 0.96 -3.03 3.15
CA GLY A 156 1.49 -3.62 4.40
C GLY A 156 0.47 -3.69 5.52
N HIS A 157 0.54 -4.74 6.35
CA HIS A 157 -0.26 -4.76 7.59
C HIS A 157 0.35 -3.88 8.70
N ARG A 158 -0.48 -3.53 9.68
CA ARG A 158 -0.12 -2.82 10.91
C ARG A 158 1.06 -3.41 11.69
N ARG A 159 1.29 -4.72 11.58
CA ARG A 159 2.39 -5.43 12.25
C ARG A 159 3.66 -5.51 11.41
N ALA A 160 3.72 -4.78 10.31
CA ALA A 160 4.85 -4.82 9.40
C ALA A 160 6.03 -4.16 10.08
N ASN A 161 7.20 -4.78 9.92
CA ASN A 161 8.45 -4.32 10.48
C ASN A 161 9.30 -3.73 9.36
N GLY A 162 9.79 -2.51 9.56
CA GLY A 162 10.62 -1.82 8.57
C GLY A 162 9.92 -1.74 7.22
N ASN A 163 10.47 -2.43 6.24
CA ASN A 163 10.11 -2.33 4.83
C ASN A 163 8.85 -3.10 4.42
N ASP A 164 8.21 -3.82 5.35
CA ASP A 164 7.01 -4.62 5.10
C ASP A 164 5.72 -3.78 5.01
N ALA A 165 5.81 -2.45 5.13
CA ALA A 165 4.72 -1.51 4.95
C ALA A 165 5.21 -0.23 4.28
N GLY A 166 4.39 0.29 3.36
CA GLY A 166 4.76 1.44 2.57
C GLY A 166 3.88 1.56 1.32
N VAL A 167 3.86 2.77 0.75
CA VAL A 167 3.08 3.07 -0.47
C VAL A 167 3.57 2.24 -1.67
N PHE A 168 4.87 1.91 -1.67
CA PHE A 168 5.50 1.12 -2.73
C PHE A 168 5.66 -0.35 -2.35
N CYS A 169 5.23 -0.74 -1.14
CA CYS A 169 5.18 -2.12 -0.72
C CYS A 169 4.10 -2.86 -1.50
N PHE A 170 4.53 -3.87 -2.25
CA PHE A 170 3.66 -4.89 -2.81
C PHE A 170 4.29 -6.25 -2.56
N ARG A 171 3.47 -7.20 -2.12
CA ARG A 171 3.94 -8.56 -1.89
C ARG A 171 2.83 -9.57 -2.01
N THR A 172 3.23 -10.81 -2.19
CA THR A 172 2.36 -11.97 -2.04
C THR A 172 2.92 -12.88 -0.97
N ASN A 173 2.02 -13.49 -0.22
CA ASN A 173 2.27 -14.53 0.78
C ASN A 173 0.98 -15.33 0.96
N ALA A 174 0.83 -16.10 2.05
CA ALA A 174 -0.37 -16.88 2.34
C ALA A 174 -1.72 -16.14 2.16
N TRP A 175 -1.76 -14.81 2.31
CA TRP A 175 -2.96 -14.00 2.08
C TRP A 175 -3.22 -13.65 0.61
N GLY A 176 -2.31 -13.96 -0.31
CA GLY A 176 -2.47 -13.76 -1.75
C GLY A 176 -3.31 -14.84 -2.44
N LEU A 177 -4.01 -15.69 -1.69
CA LEU A 177 -4.93 -16.70 -2.22
C LEU A 177 -6.29 -16.09 -2.63
N GLY A 178 -6.60 -14.87 -2.17
CA GLY A 178 -7.81 -14.13 -2.52
C GLY A 178 -9.02 -14.42 -1.61
N ASP A 179 -8.87 -15.26 -0.60
CA ASP A 179 -9.91 -15.51 0.39
C ASP A 179 -10.15 -14.32 1.33
N ALA A 180 -11.31 -14.33 1.96
CA ALA A 180 -11.67 -13.34 2.97
C ALA A 180 -10.78 -13.48 4.21
N ASP A 181 -9.98 -12.45 4.50
CA ASP A 181 -9.11 -12.37 5.68
C ASP A 181 -9.44 -11.13 6.51
N GLY A 182 -9.45 -11.26 7.85
CA GLY A 182 -9.73 -10.15 8.77
C GLY A 182 -8.66 -9.06 8.79
N ASN A 183 -7.50 -9.30 8.16
CA ASN A 183 -6.43 -8.34 7.93
C ASN A 183 -6.40 -7.82 6.49
N GLY A 184 -7.36 -8.23 5.65
CA GLY A 184 -7.52 -7.78 4.27
C GLY A 184 -8.53 -6.64 4.15
N SER A 185 -8.28 -5.75 3.21
CA SER A 185 -9.15 -4.62 2.83
C SER A 185 -9.04 -4.38 1.32
N PHE A 186 -9.78 -3.40 0.82
CA PHE A 186 -9.68 -2.90 -0.54
C PHE A 186 -10.03 -1.41 -0.56
N ARG A 187 -9.60 -0.72 -1.62
CA ARG A 187 -9.98 0.68 -1.88
C ARG A 187 -10.61 0.82 -3.25
N LEU A 188 -11.67 1.62 -3.33
CA LEU A 188 -12.27 2.01 -4.59
C LEU A 188 -11.65 3.33 -5.05
N VAL A 189 -11.26 3.39 -6.32
CA VAL A 189 -10.74 4.60 -6.95
C VAL A 189 -11.67 4.99 -8.08
N MET A 190 -12.10 6.25 -8.10
CA MET A 190 -12.91 6.82 -9.17
C MET A 190 -12.08 7.87 -9.89
N SER A 191 -11.90 7.69 -11.19
CA SER A 191 -11.35 8.71 -12.07
C SER A 191 -12.49 9.36 -12.83
N VAL A 192 -12.56 10.69 -12.79
CA VAL A 192 -13.48 11.47 -13.62
C VAL A 192 -12.78 11.76 -14.93
N THR A 193 -13.24 11.15 -16.01
CA THR A 193 -12.85 11.53 -17.35
C THR A 193 -13.75 12.68 -17.80
N SER A 194 -13.19 13.84 -18.08
CA SER A 194 -13.90 14.91 -18.79
C SER A 194 -14.36 14.39 -20.16
N PRO A 195 -15.60 14.69 -20.60
CA PRO A 195 -16.08 14.32 -21.93
C PRO A 195 -15.29 14.99 -23.06
#